data_AF-A0A6V7M705-F1
#
_entry.id   AF-A0A6V7M705-F1
#
_cell.length_a   1.000
_cell.length_b   1.000
_cell.length_c   1.000
_cell.angle_alpha   90.00
_cell.angle_beta   90.00
_cell.angle_gamma   90.00
#
_symmetry.space_group_name_H-M   'P 1'
#
loop_
_entity.id
_entity.type
_entity.pdbx_description
1 polymer ?
#
loop_
_entity_poly.entity_id
_entity_poly.type
_entity_poly.pdbx_seq_one_letter_code
_entity_poly.pdbx_strand_id
1 'polypeptide(L)' 'MILKTKTTYPLPLHYLILKGPFGDMKVQPRIHRFDFTEQDNESPYLPLPLPDTAECNRLLAAKAISFR' A
#
# COMPACT_ATOMS: atom_id res chain seq x y z
N MET A 1 4.36 0.94 5.28
CA MET A 1 3.47 1.98 5.84
C MET A 1 4.10 2.42 7.15
N ILE A 2 4.27 3.72 7.40
CA ILE A 2 5.01 4.21 8.58
C ILE A 2 4.14 5.12 9.43
N LEU A 3 4.19 4.91 10.73
CA LEU A 3 3.51 5.78 11.69
C LEU A 3 4.47 6.89 12.15
N LYS A 4 4.10 8.15 11.90
CA LYS A 4 4.95 9.31 12.24
C LYS A 4 5.04 9.60 13.74
N THR A 5 4.07 9.13 14.52
CA THR A 5 3.97 9.35 15.97
C THR A 5 3.99 8.01 16.69
N LYS A 6 4.68 7.94 17.83
CA LYS A 6 4.67 6.72 18.64
C LYS A 6 3.27 6.44 19.18
N THR A 7 2.86 5.17 19.16
CA THR A 7 1.63 4.70 19.80
C THR A 7 1.92 4.13 21.18
N THR A 8 1.13 4.56 22.16
CA THR A 8 1.19 4.04 23.54
C THR A 8 0.48 2.69 23.69
N TYR A 9 -0.40 2.34 22.74
CA TYR A 9 -1.16 1.08 22.73
C TYR A 9 -1.08 0.44 21.34
N PRO A 10 -1.18 -0.90 21.22
CA PRO A 10 -1.21 -1.57 19.93
C PRO A 10 -2.34 -1.02 19.05
N LEU A 11 -2.01 -0.60 17.84
CA LEU A 11 -2.97 -0.04 16.89
C LEU A 11 -3.13 -0.99 15.68
N PRO A 12 -4.21 -1.80 15.64
CA PRO A 12 -4.46 -2.68 14.51
C PRO A 12 -4.98 -1.89 13.31
N LEU A 13 -4.27 -1.97 12.19
CA LEU A 13 -4.64 -1.35 10.92
C LEU A 13 -4.94 -2.40 9.86
N HIS A 14 -6.06 -2.20 9.16
CA HIS A 14 -6.42 -2.97 7.98
C HIS A 14 -6.54 -2.03 6.80
N TYR A 15 -5.91 -2.35 5.67
CA TYR A 15 -6.05 -1.59 4.44
C TYR A 15 -6.24 -2.53 3.23
N LEU A 16 -6.90 -2.00 2.22
CA LEU A 16 -7.21 -2.71 0.97
C LEU A 16 -6.74 -1.86 -0.20
N ILE A 17 -6.06 -2.50 -1.14
CA ILE A 17 -5.66 -1.86 -2.39
C ILE A 17 -6.74 -2.17 -3.43
N LEU A 18 -7.38 -1.12 -3.94
CA LEU A 18 -8.44 -1.19 -4.94
C LEU A 18 -8.05 -0.42 -6.19
N LYS A 19 -8.64 -0.81 -7.33
CA LYS A 19 -8.54 -0.01 -8.54
C LYS A 19 -9.31 1.31 -8.37
N GLY A 20 -8.76 2.40 -8.89
CA GLY A 20 -9.43 3.69 -8.92
C GLY A 20 -10.63 3.69 -9.90
N PRO A 21 -11.60 4.60 -9.73
CA PRO A 21 -12.80 4.67 -10.57
C PRO A 21 -12.51 5.03 -12.04
N PHE A 22 -11.41 5.75 -12.30
CA PHE A 22 -11.05 6.26 -13.62
C PHE A 22 -9.78 5.60 -14.20
N GLY A 23 -9.34 4.49 -13.62
CA GLY A 23 -8.16 3.75 -14.08
C GLY A 23 -8.54 2.36 -14.56
N ASP A 24 -8.10 2.02 -15.78
CA ASP A 24 -8.19 0.66 -16.33
C ASP A 24 -7.13 -0.29 -15.76
N MET A 25 -6.39 0.15 -14.73
CA MET A 25 -5.36 -0.65 -14.07
C MET A 25 -5.97 -1.87 -13.39
N LYS A 26 -5.47 -3.05 -13.74
CA LYS A 26 -5.88 -4.30 -13.09
C LYS A 26 -5.11 -4.46 -11.79
N VAL A 27 -5.83 -4.60 -10.68
CA VAL A 27 -5.26 -4.84 -9.35
C VAL A 27 -6.00 -6.01 -8.72
N GLN A 28 -5.28 -6.92 -8.08
CA GLN A 28 -5.89 -7.97 -7.28
C GLN A 28 -6.17 -7.43 -5.87
N PRO A 29 -7.44 -7.33 -5.44
CA PRO A 29 -7.76 -6.83 -4.11
C PRO A 29 -7.20 -7.78 -3.06
N ARG A 30 -6.37 -7.25 -2.15
CA ARG A 30 -5.79 -7.99 -1.04
C ARG A 30 -5.95 -7.20 0.25
N ILE A 31 -6.50 -7.84 1.28
CA ILE A 31 -6.56 -7.25 2.61
C ILE A 31 -5.17 -7.39 3.24
N HIS A 32 -4.60 -6.26 3.63
CA HIS A 32 -3.38 -6.19 4.39
C HIS A 32 -3.72 -5.82 5.82
N ARG A 33 -3.13 -6.56 6.76
CA ARG A 33 -3.24 -6.30 8.19
C ARG A 33 -1.85 -6.00 8.72
N PHE A 34 -1.75 -4.95 9.50
CA PHE A 34 -0.55 -4.62 10.24
C PHE A 34 -0.93 -4.05 11.60
N ASP A 35 -0.31 -4.55 12.66
CA ASP A 35 -0.55 -4.09 14.02
C ASP A 35 0.66 -3.25 14.44
N PHE A 36 0.49 -1.93 14.56
CA PHE A 36 1.55 -1.04 15.02
C PHE A 36 1.78 -1.25 16.52
N THR A 37 3.04 -1.43 16.91
CA THR A 37 3.45 -1.57 18.30
C THR A 37 4.48 -0.51 18.65
N GLU A 38 4.80 -0.34 19.94
CA GLU A 38 5.82 0.62 20.37
C GLU A 38 7.20 0.31 19.75
N GLN A 39 7.46 -0.96 19.47
CA GLN A 39 8.69 -1.49 18.85
C GLN A 39 8.62 -1.44 17.32
N ASP A 40 7.45 -1.72 16.73
CA ASP A 40 7.23 -1.78 15.29
C ASP A 40 6.30 -0.65 14.82
N ASN A 41 6.91 0.51 14.54
CA ASN A 41 6.21 1.67 13.96
C ASN A 41 6.23 1.69 12.42
N GLU A 42 6.92 0.73 11.79
CA GLU A 42 7.03 0.61 10.33
C GLU A 42 6.62 -0.78 9.87
N SER A 43 5.65 -0.84 8.96
CA SER A 43 5.27 -2.09 8.32
C SER A 43 6.32 -2.52 7.29
N PRO A 44 6.55 -3.82 7.11
CA PRO A 44 7.42 -4.31 6.05
C PRO A 44 6.93 -3.85 4.67
N TYR A 45 7.86 -3.74 3.72
CA TYR A 45 7.55 -3.47 2.32
C TYR A 45 6.85 -4.67 1.72
N LEU A 46 5.59 -4.48 1.30
CA LEU A 46 4.82 -5.52 0.64
C LEU A 46 4.75 -5.20 -0.86
N PRO A 47 4.92 -6.21 -1.74
CA PRO A 47 4.75 -6.01 -3.16
C PRO A 47 3.31 -5.60 -3.46
N LEU A 48 3.14 -4.65 -4.39
CA LEU A 48 1.83 -4.27 -4.88
C LEU A 48 1.17 -5.47 -5.57
N PRO A 49 -0.13 -5.74 -5.33
CA PRO A 49 -0.84 -6.89 -5.89
C PRO A 49 -1.24 -6.61 -7.35
N LEU A 50 -0.23 -6.40 -8.19
CA LEU A 50 -0.38 -6.22 -9.63
C LEU A 50 -0.32 -7.60 -10.31
N PRO A 51 -1.15 -7.85 -11.33
CA PRO A 51 -1.18 -9.14 -12.02
C PRO A 51 0.05 -9.37 -12.89
N ASP A 52 0.68 -8.32 -13.40
CA ASP A 52 1.84 -8.40 -14.28
C ASP A 52 2.75 -7.16 -14.20
N THR A 53 3.89 -7.23 -14.87
CA THR A 53 4.86 -6.13 -14.99
C THR A 53 4.38 -5.00 -15.91
N ALA A 54 3.41 -5.25 -16.79
CA ALA A 54 2.86 -4.24 -17.68
C ALA A 54 1.97 -3.23 -16.94
N GLU A 55 1.21 -3.69 -15.94
CA GLU A 55 0.46 -2.83 -15.02
C GLU A 55 1.41 -2.03 -14.13
N CYS A 56 2.54 -2.61 -13.70
CA CYS A 56 3.57 -1.89 -12.96
C CYS A 56 4.15 -0.73 -13.79
N ASN A 57 4.50 -0.99 -15.05
CA ASN A 57 4.99 0.04 -15.96
C ASN A 57 3.95 1.12 -16.23
N ARG A 58 2.66 0.75 -16.37
CA ARG A 58 1.57 1.72 -16.49
C ARG A 58 1.42 2.60 -15.25
N LEU A 59 1.56 2.03 -14.06
CA LEU A 59 1.54 2.77 -12.79
C LEU A 59 2.72 3.76 -12.73
N LEU A 60 3.93 3.32 -13.08
CA LEU A 60 5.14 4.16 -13.07
C LEU A 60 5.08 5.28 -14.13
N ALA A 61 4.44 5.02 -15.28
CA ALA A 61 4.27 6.01 -16.34
C ALA A 61 3.14 7.02 -16.05
N ALA A 62 2.22 6.70 -15.13
CA ALA A 62 1.12 7.58 -14.78
C ALA A 62 1.65 8.82 -14.02
N LYS A 63 1.58 10.00 -14.65
CA LYS A 63 1.98 11.29 -14.04
C LYS A 63 1.18 11.70 -12.79
N ALA A 64 0.21 10.90 -12.38
CA ALA A 64 -0.62 11.14 -11.21
C ALA A 64 0.13 10.89 -9.89
N ILE A 65 1.15 10.02 -9.88
CA ILE A 65 1.93 9.71 -8.69
C ILE A 65 3.41 9.88 -9.02
N SER A 66 4.01 10.94 -8.47
CA SER A 66 5.44 11.16 -8.56
C SER A 66 6.14 10.38 -7.45
N PHE A 67 6.73 9.23 -7.79
CA PHE A 67 7.66 8.53 -6.90
C PHE A 67 9.00 9.28 -6.93
N ARG A 68 9.13 10.33 -6.12
CA ARG A 68 10.39 11.03 -5.87
C ARG A 68 11.03 10.51 -4.59
#